data_AF-A0A2A5ER88-F1
#
_entry.id   AF-A0A2A5ER88-F1
#
_cell.length_a   1.000
_cell.length_b   1.000
_cell.length_c   1.000
_cell.angle_alpha   90.00
_cell.angle_beta   90.00
_cell.angle_gamma   90.00
#
_symmetry.space_group_name_H-M   'P 1'
#
loop_
_entity.id
_entity.type
_entity.pdbx_description
1 polymer ?
#
loop_
_entity_poly.entity_id
_entity_poly.type
_entity_poly.pdbx_seq_one_letter_code
_entity_poly.pdbx_strand_id
1 'polypeptide(L)'
;MKKLLKRMFGFSELPRDLTYEKARALLEEHNRAARQELAAREDAAPEMLYYLSEDKVGSVRAAVAANPSTPIQASERLVNDLEDDVRAELARRIGRLVPDTGDDIQSDLRDRVVSLLEKLAADKLPRVRAIIAEEIKAMPDVPRHIVWSLARDAEIVVCGPVLEYSPLLSESDLMELVAGTVVEGAAEAIARRPDVSEALASAIAKTFDVPAVVALLSNRDAQIRDDTLDILISQAADEEAMHEPLVMRPSLSVRAIRHIASFVARALLEELSARGDIDEHTQAYLRGRVLERIAEEDADTVRDGKVLENVKKLFKKGQLDDKTVVKLADLNEKTAVSLALSLLTSTDEKQVAKLMQARSAEGVTALCWKADLAMRTAHAVQKAFHIPHAEMLLPRGGFAYPLSDDKMQWQLDYFGFKPKA
;
A
#
# COMPACT_ATOMS: atom_id res chain seq x y z
N MET A 1 -52.51 -19.52 -5.08
CA MET A 1 -51.99 -20.90 -5.28
C MET A 1 -50.85 -21.30 -4.33
N LYS A 2 -49.82 -20.47 -4.07
CA LYS A 2 -48.72 -20.81 -3.13
C LYS A 2 -49.15 -21.12 -1.68
N LYS A 3 -50.17 -20.42 -1.13
CA LYS A 3 -50.74 -20.71 0.21
C LYS A 3 -51.57 -21.99 0.27
N LEU A 4 -52.13 -22.44 -0.86
CA LEU A 4 -52.97 -23.65 -0.93
C LEU A 4 -52.11 -24.92 -1.03
N LEU A 5 -50.99 -24.85 -1.78
CA LEU A 5 -49.99 -25.91 -1.86
C LEU A 5 -49.23 -26.11 -0.54
N LYS A 6 -48.92 -25.05 0.22
CA LYS A 6 -48.32 -25.15 1.58
C LYS A 6 -49.21 -25.94 2.56
N ARG A 7 -50.53 -25.84 2.41
CA ARG A 7 -51.51 -26.48 3.32
C ARG A 7 -51.77 -27.95 3.00
N MET A 8 -51.41 -28.43 1.80
CA MET A 8 -51.54 -29.83 1.40
C MET A 8 -50.37 -30.72 1.86
N PHE A 9 -49.23 -30.13 2.23
CA PHE A 9 -48.02 -30.86 2.68
C PHE A 9 -47.73 -30.75 4.19
N GLY A 10 -48.68 -30.26 5.01
CA GLY A 10 -48.52 -30.24 6.46
C GLY A 10 -47.46 -29.27 7.02
N PHE A 11 -46.99 -28.31 6.23
CA PHE A 11 -46.09 -27.26 6.71
C PHE A 11 -46.88 -26.06 7.22
N SER A 12 -47.17 -26.05 8.52
CA SER A 12 -47.57 -24.83 9.23
C SER A 12 -46.32 -24.11 9.73
N GLU A 13 -46.10 -22.87 9.27
CA GLU A 13 -45.15 -21.95 9.91
C GLU A 13 -45.43 -21.87 11.41
N LEU A 14 -44.38 -21.89 12.22
CA LEU A 14 -44.49 -21.86 13.66
C LEU A 14 -45.18 -20.56 14.11
N PRO A 15 -46.07 -20.62 15.11
CA PRO A 15 -46.75 -19.43 15.60
C PRO A 15 -45.74 -18.39 16.10
N ARG A 16 -46.03 -17.10 15.88
CA ARG A 16 -45.16 -16.00 16.32
C ARG A 16 -44.91 -16.02 17.82
N ASP A 17 -45.93 -16.35 18.61
CA ASP A 17 -45.81 -16.54 20.06
C ASP A 17 -45.53 -18.02 20.38
N LEU A 18 -44.25 -18.39 20.45
CA LEU A 18 -43.83 -19.74 20.77
C LEU A 18 -43.49 -19.86 22.25
N THR A 19 -44.34 -20.52 23.03
CA THR A 19 -44.04 -20.82 24.43
C THR A 19 -42.98 -21.91 24.55
N TYR A 20 -42.22 -21.91 25.64
CA TYR A 20 -41.20 -22.94 25.91
C TYR A 20 -41.74 -24.38 25.78
N GLU A 21 -42.94 -24.64 26.32
CA GLU A 21 -43.58 -25.95 26.23
C GLU A 21 -43.89 -26.37 24.79
N LYS A 22 -44.33 -25.44 23.94
CA LYS A 22 -44.58 -25.70 22.52
C LYS A 22 -43.28 -25.93 21.76
N ALA A 23 -42.26 -25.12 22.03
CA ALA A 23 -40.92 -25.29 21.45
C ALA A 23 -40.34 -26.67 21.80
N ARG A 24 -40.51 -27.12 23.05
CA ARG A 24 -40.09 -28.44 23.52
C ARG A 24 -40.85 -29.57 22.84
N ALA A 25 -42.18 -29.49 22.74
CA ALA A 25 -42.97 -30.51 22.05
C ALA A 25 -42.54 -30.70 20.58
N LEU A 26 -42.17 -29.61 19.89
CA LEU A 26 -41.67 -29.65 18.51
C LEU A 26 -40.31 -30.32 18.36
N LEU A 27 -39.48 -30.37 19.42
CA LEU A 27 -38.25 -31.15 19.40
C LEU A 27 -38.51 -32.65 19.48
N GLU A 28 -39.56 -33.04 20.21
CA GLU A 28 -39.96 -34.44 20.39
C GLU A 28 -40.64 -35.00 19.13
N GLU A 29 -41.35 -34.15 18.39
CA GLU A 29 -41.86 -34.48 17.07
C GLU A 29 -40.68 -34.59 16.07
N HIS A 30 -40.48 -35.74 15.45
CA HIS A 30 -39.39 -35.99 14.50
C HIS A 30 -39.45 -35.17 13.18
N ASN A 31 -40.10 -34.01 13.20
CA ASN A 31 -40.25 -33.10 12.07
C ASN A 31 -39.02 -32.21 11.87
N ARG A 32 -38.20 -32.55 10.87
CA ARG A 32 -37.01 -31.78 10.47
C ARG A 32 -37.31 -30.30 10.21
N ALA A 33 -38.39 -29.99 9.49
CA ALA A 33 -38.68 -28.63 9.07
C ALA A 33 -39.03 -27.74 10.26
N ALA A 34 -39.80 -28.26 11.21
CA ALA A 34 -40.13 -27.55 12.44
C ALA A 34 -38.89 -27.25 13.30
N ARG A 35 -37.96 -28.23 13.43
CA ARG A 35 -36.71 -28.03 14.17
C ARG A 35 -35.79 -27.01 13.48
N GLN A 36 -35.71 -27.03 12.15
CA GLN A 36 -34.94 -26.02 11.40
C GLN A 36 -35.56 -24.62 11.52
N GLU A 37 -36.89 -24.52 11.46
CA GLU A 37 -37.59 -23.25 11.67
C GLU A 37 -37.37 -22.72 13.09
N LEU A 38 -37.47 -23.58 14.10
CA LEU A 38 -37.15 -23.23 15.49
C LEU A 38 -35.71 -22.75 15.65
N ALA A 39 -34.74 -23.45 15.04
CA ALA A 39 -33.33 -23.08 15.07
C ALA A 39 -33.05 -21.72 14.42
N ALA A 40 -33.85 -21.29 13.43
CA ALA A 40 -33.66 -20.03 12.72
C ALA A 40 -34.30 -18.81 13.40
N ARG A 41 -35.08 -19.02 14.48
CA ARG A 41 -35.78 -17.94 15.17
C ARG A 41 -34.86 -17.16 16.11
N GLU A 42 -34.85 -15.84 15.98
CA GLU A 42 -34.07 -14.96 16.86
C GLU A 42 -34.53 -15.02 18.33
N ASP A 43 -35.81 -15.32 18.57
CA ASP A 43 -36.40 -15.46 19.91
C ASP A 43 -36.29 -16.88 20.49
N ALA A 44 -35.56 -17.78 19.82
CA ALA A 44 -35.33 -19.13 20.33
C ALA A 44 -34.51 -19.09 21.63
N ALA A 45 -34.98 -19.81 22.65
CA ALA A 45 -34.28 -19.90 23.94
C ALA A 45 -32.88 -20.55 23.77
N PRO A 46 -31.82 -20.02 24.41
CA PRO A 46 -30.46 -20.53 24.26
C PRO A 46 -30.30 -22.03 24.55
N GLU A 47 -31.04 -22.57 25.53
CA GLU A 47 -31.02 -23.99 25.90
C GLU A 47 -31.55 -24.88 24.77
N MET A 48 -32.51 -24.38 23.98
CA MET A 48 -33.07 -25.06 22.83
C MET A 48 -32.09 -25.08 21.67
N LEU A 49 -31.41 -23.95 21.43
CA LEU A 49 -30.33 -23.86 20.44
C LEU A 49 -29.16 -24.76 20.82
N TYR A 50 -28.82 -24.84 22.10
CA TYR A 50 -27.82 -25.78 22.61
C TYR A 50 -28.21 -27.23 22.35
N TYR A 51 -29.46 -27.61 22.62
CA TYR A 51 -29.95 -28.95 22.31
C TYR A 51 -29.90 -29.25 20.80
N LEU A 52 -30.37 -28.31 19.97
CA LEU A 52 -30.37 -28.45 18.51
C LEU A 52 -28.97 -28.45 17.88
N SER A 53 -27.93 -28.04 18.60
CA SER A 53 -26.54 -28.15 18.14
C SER A 53 -26.09 -29.61 17.96
N GLU A 54 -26.78 -30.57 18.58
CA GLU A 54 -26.53 -32.01 18.43
C GLU A 54 -27.53 -32.70 17.47
N ASP A 55 -28.35 -31.94 16.74
CA ASP A 55 -29.33 -32.52 15.81
C ASP A 55 -28.63 -33.39 14.77
N LYS A 56 -29.25 -34.52 14.40
CA LYS A 56 -28.71 -35.44 13.39
C LYS A 56 -28.65 -34.83 12.00
N VAL A 57 -29.43 -33.78 11.74
CA VAL A 57 -29.54 -33.11 10.43
C VAL A 57 -28.68 -31.85 10.42
N GLY A 58 -27.67 -31.78 9.55
CA GLY A 58 -26.81 -30.62 9.49
C GLY A 58 -27.48 -29.33 9.05
N SER A 59 -28.57 -29.37 8.26
CA SER A 59 -29.32 -28.14 7.96
C SER A 59 -29.99 -27.50 9.18
N VAL A 60 -30.29 -28.28 10.22
CA VAL A 60 -30.76 -27.76 11.51
C VAL A 60 -29.58 -27.19 12.29
N ARG A 61 -28.45 -27.92 12.36
CA ARG A 61 -27.23 -27.44 13.02
C ARG A 61 -26.66 -26.16 12.37
N ALA A 62 -26.76 -26.02 11.05
CA ALA A 62 -26.37 -24.82 10.32
C ALA A 62 -27.28 -23.63 10.67
N ALA A 63 -28.60 -23.85 10.81
CA ALA A 63 -29.51 -22.82 11.30
C ALA A 63 -29.17 -22.37 12.73
N VAL A 64 -28.77 -23.31 13.61
CA VAL A 64 -28.22 -22.98 14.93
C VAL A 64 -26.91 -22.18 14.79
N ALA A 65 -25.98 -22.59 13.93
CA ALA A 65 -24.72 -21.89 13.71
C ALA A 65 -24.90 -20.44 13.21
N ALA A 66 -25.93 -20.19 12.41
CA ALA A 66 -26.27 -18.86 11.90
C ALA A 66 -27.01 -17.97 12.93
N ASN A 67 -27.70 -18.57 13.91
CA ASN A 67 -28.60 -17.84 14.80
C ASN A 67 -27.84 -16.94 15.80
N PRO A 68 -28.10 -15.61 15.86
CA PRO A 68 -27.43 -14.69 16.79
C PRO A 68 -27.56 -15.05 18.28
N SER A 69 -28.67 -15.67 18.68
CA SER A 69 -28.99 -16.03 20.08
C SER A 69 -28.34 -17.33 20.55
N THR A 70 -27.52 -17.95 19.71
CA THR A 70 -26.89 -19.24 20.05
C THR A 70 -25.82 -19.05 21.12
N PRO A 71 -25.88 -19.84 22.20
CA PRO A 71 -24.91 -19.73 23.27
C PRO A 71 -23.52 -20.19 22.81
N ILE A 72 -22.48 -19.59 23.38
CA ILE A 72 -21.08 -19.87 23.06
C ILE A 72 -20.71 -21.35 23.23
N GLN A 73 -21.33 -22.07 24.18
CA GLN A 73 -21.15 -23.51 24.39
C GLN A 73 -21.62 -24.34 23.18
N ALA A 74 -22.66 -23.90 22.47
CA ALA A 74 -23.10 -24.53 21.23
C ALA A 74 -22.13 -24.22 20.09
N SER A 75 -21.61 -22.99 20.01
CA SER A 75 -20.57 -22.61 19.05
C SER A 75 -19.30 -23.47 19.18
N GLU A 76 -18.85 -23.73 20.41
CA GLU A 76 -17.69 -24.59 20.71
C GLU A 76 -17.86 -26.04 20.26
N ARG A 77 -19.10 -26.51 20.15
CA ARG A 77 -19.40 -27.83 19.58
C ARG A 77 -19.40 -27.77 18.06
N LEU A 78 -20.11 -26.78 17.50
CA LEU A 78 -20.32 -26.62 16.06
C LEU A 78 -19.03 -26.25 15.30
N VAL A 79 -18.01 -25.71 15.97
CA VAL A 79 -16.72 -25.39 15.33
C VAL A 79 -16.01 -26.62 14.76
N ASN A 80 -16.27 -27.81 15.32
CA ASN A 80 -15.74 -29.08 14.84
C ASN A 80 -16.80 -29.93 14.12
N ASP A 81 -17.90 -29.33 13.64
CA ASP A 81 -18.95 -30.05 12.94
C ASP A 81 -18.40 -30.78 11.71
N LEU A 82 -19.00 -31.90 11.34
CA LEU A 82 -18.57 -32.68 10.18
C LEU A 82 -18.96 -31.99 8.86
N GLU A 83 -20.09 -31.28 8.85
CA GLU A 83 -20.60 -30.59 7.67
C GLU A 83 -19.99 -29.20 7.53
N ASP A 84 -19.48 -28.90 6.33
CA ASP A 84 -18.81 -27.65 6.01
C ASP A 84 -19.76 -26.45 6.04
N ASP A 85 -21.00 -26.63 5.60
CA ASP A 85 -22.02 -25.58 5.66
C ASP A 85 -22.29 -25.12 7.10
N VAL A 86 -22.26 -26.03 8.08
CA VAL A 86 -22.41 -25.67 9.51
C VAL A 86 -21.24 -24.80 9.98
N ARG A 87 -20.01 -25.21 9.66
CA ARG A 87 -18.81 -24.44 10.01
C ARG A 87 -18.74 -23.10 9.28
N ALA A 88 -19.23 -23.02 8.05
CA ALA A 88 -19.33 -21.80 7.27
C ALA A 88 -20.34 -20.81 7.86
N GLU A 89 -21.52 -21.25 8.27
CA GLU A 89 -22.49 -20.39 8.98
C GLU A 89 -21.92 -19.90 10.31
N LEU A 90 -21.24 -20.78 11.05
CA LEU A 90 -20.57 -20.40 12.30
C LEU A 90 -19.48 -19.35 12.04
N ALA A 91 -18.66 -19.52 11.00
CA ALA A 91 -17.61 -18.58 10.62
C ALA A 91 -18.15 -17.18 10.33
N ARG A 92 -19.25 -17.06 9.57
CA ARG A 92 -19.89 -15.75 9.33
C ARG A 92 -20.31 -15.09 10.62
N ARG A 93 -20.92 -15.85 11.54
CA ARG A 93 -21.38 -15.29 12.81
C ARG A 93 -20.20 -14.89 13.71
N ILE A 94 -19.25 -15.79 13.94
CA ILE A 94 -18.12 -15.55 14.84
C ILE A 94 -17.23 -14.41 14.33
N GLY A 95 -16.99 -14.32 13.02
CA GLY A 95 -16.23 -13.22 12.43
C GLY A 95 -16.81 -11.84 12.77
N ARG A 96 -18.14 -11.72 12.86
CA ARG A 96 -18.84 -10.47 13.19
C ARG A 96 -18.91 -10.13 14.68
N LEU A 97 -18.58 -11.07 15.57
CA LEU A 97 -18.65 -10.85 17.03
C LEU A 97 -17.36 -10.22 17.60
N VAL A 98 -16.27 -10.22 16.83
CA VAL A 98 -14.97 -9.65 17.21
C VAL A 98 -14.95 -8.12 17.46
N PRO A 99 -15.87 -7.27 16.92
CA PRO A 99 -15.76 -5.80 17.08
C PRO A 99 -16.14 -5.21 18.44
N ASP A 100 -16.86 -5.92 19.32
CA ASP A 100 -17.64 -5.25 20.38
C ASP A 100 -17.51 -5.93 21.74
N THR A 101 -16.31 -5.93 22.32
CA THR A 101 -16.17 -6.33 23.74
C THR A 101 -15.20 -5.44 24.53
N GLY A 102 -15.77 -4.50 25.29
CA GLY A 102 -15.11 -3.72 26.33
C GLY A 102 -15.54 -4.16 27.75
N ASP A 103 -14.60 -4.02 28.69
CA ASP A 103 -14.66 -4.32 30.14
C ASP A 103 -14.43 -5.78 30.61
N ASP A 104 -13.78 -5.90 31.77
CA ASP A 104 -13.12 -7.08 32.36
C ASP A 104 -13.97 -8.36 32.51
N ILE A 105 -15.30 -8.26 32.58
CA ILE A 105 -16.21 -9.44 32.64
C ILE A 105 -16.30 -10.15 31.28
N GLN A 106 -16.00 -9.46 30.18
CA GLN A 106 -15.99 -10.02 28.84
C GLN A 106 -14.67 -10.71 28.46
N SER A 107 -13.63 -10.71 29.32
CA SER A 107 -12.35 -11.35 28.99
C SER A 107 -12.52 -12.84 28.69
N ASP A 108 -13.22 -13.59 29.53
CA ASP A 108 -13.44 -15.03 29.33
C ASP A 108 -14.25 -15.31 28.05
N LEU A 109 -15.27 -14.49 27.78
CA LEU A 109 -16.08 -14.63 26.58
C LEU A 109 -15.27 -14.28 25.33
N ARG A 110 -14.46 -13.23 25.40
CA ARG A 110 -13.54 -12.80 24.34
C ARG A 110 -12.53 -13.87 24.04
N ASP A 111 -11.90 -14.46 25.05
CA ASP A 111 -10.91 -15.53 24.89
C ASP A 111 -11.54 -16.77 24.22
N ARG A 112 -12.79 -17.09 24.57
CA ARG A 112 -13.54 -18.17 23.92
C ARG A 112 -13.88 -17.85 22.47
N VAL A 113 -14.33 -16.63 22.17
CA VAL A 113 -14.60 -16.18 20.79
C VAL A 113 -13.32 -16.19 19.96
N VAL A 114 -12.20 -15.71 20.51
CA VAL A 114 -10.88 -15.76 19.88
C VAL A 114 -10.48 -17.21 19.61
N SER A 115 -10.65 -18.12 20.56
CA SER A 115 -10.37 -19.55 20.35
C SER A 115 -11.21 -20.16 19.22
N LEU A 116 -12.47 -19.74 19.06
CA LEU A 116 -13.31 -20.17 17.94
C LEU A 116 -12.81 -19.59 16.62
N LEU A 117 -12.45 -18.30 16.62
CA LEU A 117 -11.91 -17.62 15.46
C LEU A 117 -10.61 -18.28 14.98
N GLU A 118 -9.70 -18.63 15.88
CA GLU A 118 -8.47 -19.38 15.58
C GLU A 118 -8.75 -20.72 14.91
N LYS A 119 -9.70 -21.49 15.45
CA LYS A 119 -10.08 -22.79 14.89
C LYS A 119 -10.67 -22.67 13.48
N LEU A 120 -11.53 -21.67 13.25
CA LEU A 120 -12.16 -21.45 11.94
C LEU A 120 -11.18 -20.85 10.93
N ALA A 121 -10.26 -19.98 11.37
CA ALA A 121 -9.17 -19.47 10.57
C ALA A 121 -8.16 -20.57 10.19
N ALA A 122 -8.07 -21.65 10.97
CA ALA A 122 -7.27 -22.84 10.68
C ALA A 122 -8.07 -24.02 10.10
N ASP A 123 -9.31 -23.78 9.62
CA ASP A 123 -10.15 -24.86 9.07
C ASP A 123 -9.50 -25.51 7.85
N LYS A 124 -9.72 -26.81 7.68
CA LYS A 124 -9.19 -27.59 6.55
C LYS A 124 -9.73 -27.11 5.20
N LEU A 125 -10.93 -26.56 5.16
CA LEU A 125 -11.58 -26.08 3.94
C LEU A 125 -11.27 -24.60 3.70
N PRO A 126 -10.67 -24.24 2.54
CA PRO A 126 -10.42 -22.85 2.18
C PRO A 126 -11.66 -21.96 2.23
N ARG A 127 -12.83 -22.50 1.88
CA ARG A 127 -14.12 -21.80 1.94
C ARG A 127 -14.43 -21.23 3.33
N VAL A 128 -14.14 -21.98 4.40
CA VAL A 128 -14.42 -21.53 5.78
C VAL A 128 -13.41 -20.47 6.20
N ARG A 129 -12.13 -20.67 5.89
CA ARG A 129 -11.08 -19.68 6.16
C ARG A 129 -11.31 -18.37 5.40
N ALA A 130 -11.76 -18.44 4.15
CA ALA A 130 -12.09 -17.29 3.31
C ALA A 130 -13.25 -16.47 3.89
N ILE A 131 -14.26 -17.14 4.48
CA ILE A 131 -15.34 -16.45 5.20
C ILE A 131 -14.77 -15.67 6.39
N ILE A 132 -13.89 -16.29 7.19
CA ILE A 132 -13.24 -15.60 8.31
C ILE A 132 -12.43 -14.41 7.82
N ALA A 133 -11.58 -14.60 6.81
CA ALA A 133 -10.80 -13.54 6.21
C ALA A 133 -11.67 -12.37 5.75
N GLU A 134 -12.78 -12.65 5.06
CA GLU A 134 -13.69 -11.62 4.56
C GLU A 134 -14.38 -10.85 5.68
N GLU A 135 -14.84 -11.53 6.74
CA GLU A 135 -15.53 -10.87 7.86
C GLU A 135 -14.56 -10.01 8.69
N ILE A 136 -13.30 -10.44 8.89
CA ILE A 136 -12.35 -9.73 9.78
C ILE A 136 -11.43 -8.75 9.05
N LYS A 137 -11.43 -8.70 7.72
CA LYS A 137 -10.40 -8.02 6.91
C LYS A 137 -10.16 -6.55 7.24
N ALA A 138 -11.15 -5.83 7.77
CA ALA A 138 -11.04 -4.40 8.09
C ALA A 138 -11.08 -4.09 9.60
N MET A 139 -11.07 -5.12 10.45
CA MET A 139 -11.24 -4.96 11.90
C MET A 139 -9.89 -4.68 12.59
N PRO A 140 -9.78 -3.64 13.44
CA PRO A 140 -8.55 -3.29 14.14
C PRO A 140 -8.31 -4.11 15.43
N ASP A 141 -9.35 -4.71 16.02
CA ASP A 141 -9.27 -5.35 17.35
C ASP A 141 -9.07 -6.87 17.31
N VAL A 142 -8.86 -7.42 16.11
CA VAL A 142 -8.57 -8.85 15.90
C VAL A 142 -7.17 -9.19 16.42
N PRO A 143 -6.95 -10.35 17.04
CA PRO A 143 -5.61 -10.80 17.37
C PRO A 143 -4.70 -10.88 16.12
N ARG A 144 -3.59 -10.13 16.15
CA ARG A 144 -2.67 -9.97 15.01
C ARG A 144 -2.16 -11.30 14.45
N HIS A 145 -1.95 -12.32 15.29
CA HIS A 145 -1.45 -13.62 14.82
C HIS A 145 -2.43 -14.35 13.90
N ILE A 146 -3.74 -14.13 14.06
CA ILE A 146 -4.78 -14.72 13.18
C ILE A 146 -4.70 -14.05 11.80
N VAL A 147 -4.66 -12.72 11.77
CA VAL A 147 -4.47 -11.93 10.54
C VAL A 147 -3.19 -12.35 9.82
N TRP A 148 -2.08 -12.48 10.57
CA TRP A 148 -0.80 -12.91 10.02
C TRP A 148 -0.85 -14.32 9.42
N SER A 149 -1.55 -15.25 10.07
CA SER A 149 -1.75 -16.61 9.55
C SER A 149 -2.56 -16.60 8.24
N LEU A 150 -3.65 -15.83 8.18
CA LEU A 150 -4.49 -15.73 6.98
C LEU A 150 -3.79 -15.02 5.83
N ALA A 151 -2.97 -14.00 6.10
CA ALA A 151 -2.17 -13.31 5.10
C ALA A 151 -1.13 -14.23 4.41
N ARG A 152 -0.74 -15.33 5.07
CA ARG A 152 0.21 -16.34 4.56
C ARG A 152 -0.48 -17.61 4.06
N ASP A 153 -1.81 -17.59 3.96
CA ASP A 153 -2.57 -18.71 3.42
C ASP A 153 -2.18 -18.98 1.97
N ALA A 154 -2.19 -20.25 1.57
CA ALA A 154 -1.83 -20.67 0.22
C ALA A 154 -2.91 -20.31 -0.82
N GLU A 155 -4.12 -19.96 -0.37
CA GLU A 155 -5.27 -19.70 -1.22
C GLU A 155 -5.56 -18.20 -1.30
N ILE A 156 -5.55 -17.63 -2.52
CA ILE A 156 -5.79 -16.20 -2.75
C ILE A 156 -7.16 -15.74 -2.21
N VAL A 157 -8.17 -16.60 -2.26
CA VAL A 157 -9.51 -16.32 -1.70
C VAL A 157 -9.50 -16.13 -0.18
N VAL A 158 -8.43 -16.57 0.51
CA VAL A 158 -8.23 -16.42 1.95
C VAL A 158 -7.31 -15.23 2.24
N CYS A 159 -6.12 -15.19 1.65
CA CYS A 159 -5.14 -14.15 1.97
C CYS A 159 -5.49 -12.80 1.35
N GLY A 160 -6.08 -12.77 0.15
CA GLY A 160 -6.38 -11.55 -0.62
C GLY A 160 -7.14 -10.47 0.17
N PRO A 161 -8.30 -10.78 0.78
CA PRO A 161 -9.04 -9.79 1.58
C PRO A 161 -8.21 -9.17 2.71
N VAL A 162 -7.40 -9.98 3.40
CA VAL A 162 -6.58 -9.52 4.51
C VAL A 162 -5.40 -8.67 4.02
N LEU A 163 -4.75 -9.08 2.94
CA LEU A 163 -3.67 -8.34 2.30
C LEU A 163 -4.14 -6.96 1.80
N GLU A 164 -5.36 -6.86 1.28
CA GLU A 164 -5.90 -5.62 0.72
C GLU A 164 -6.48 -4.67 1.77
N TYR A 165 -7.09 -5.16 2.85
CA TYR A 165 -7.86 -4.31 3.76
C TYR A 165 -7.35 -4.25 5.20
N SER A 166 -6.50 -5.18 5.65
CA SER A 166 -6.19 -5.28 7.08
C SER A 166 -5.35 -4.10 7.57
N PRO A 167 -5.78 -3.40 8.65
CA PRO A 167 -4.98 -2.35 9.29
C PRO A 167 -3.90 -2.93 10.21
N LEU A 168 -3.90 -4.24 10.46
CA LEU A 168 -3.01 -4.91 11.42
C LEU A 168 -1.69 -5.39 10.80
N LEU A 169 -1.56 -5.33 9.46
CA LEU A 169 -0.33 -5.60 8.74
C LEU A 169 0.49 -4.30 8.64
N SER A 170 1.68 -4.28 9.25
CA SER A 170 2.60 -3.14 9.11
C SER A 170 3.27 -3.12 7.74
N GLU A 171 3.86 -1.98 7.36
CA GLU A 171 4.62 -1.88 6.11
C GLU A 171 5.72 -2.95 6.01
N SER A 172 6.44 -3.23 7.11
CA SER A 172 7.44 -4.30 7.18
C SER A 172 6.86 -5.68 6.84
N ASP A 173 5.64 -5.94 7.29
CA ASP A 173 4.94 -7.21 7.10
C ASP A 173 4.55 -7.37 5.64
N LEU A 174 4.00 -6.30 5.04
CA LEU A 174 3.64 -6.28 3.62
C LEU A 174 4.88 -6.44 2.74
N MET A 175 6.01 -5.82 3.11
CA MET A 175 7.29 -5.99 2.41
C MET A 175 7.80 -7.44 2.49
N GLU A 176 7.70 -8.09 3.66
CA GLU A 176 8.03 -9.52 3.81
C GLU A 176 7.13 -10.39 2.93
N LEU A 177 5.83 -10.12 2.92
CA LEU A 177 4.85 -10.86 2.13
C LEU A 177 5.07 -10.70 0.63
N VAL A 178 5.34 -9.49 0.14
CA VAL A 178 5.70 -9.24 -1.28
C VAL A 178 6.97 -9.99 -1.66
N ALA A 179 7.98 -10.01 -0.78
CA ALA A 179 9.27 -10.66 -1.07
C ALA A 179 9.19 -12.20 -1.06
N GLY A 180 8.27 -12.78 -0.28
CA GLY A 180 8.21 -14.23 -0.03
C GLY A 180 6.98 -14.94 -0.60
N THR A 181 6.00 -14.22 -1.16
CA THR A 181 4.78 -14.85 -1.66
C THR A 181 5.02 -15.67 -2.93
N VAL A 182 4.36 -16.82 -3.00
CA VAL A 182 4.24 -17.66 -4.22
C VAL A 182 2.78 -17.73 -4.70
N VAL A 183 1.88 -17.02 -4.03
CA VAL A 183 0.44 -17.05 -4.30
C VAL A 183 0.12 -16.01 -5.37
N GLU A 184 -0.40 -16.46 -6.50
CA GLU A 184 -0.86 -15.60 -7.59
C GLU A 184 -1.95 -14.64 -7.08
N GLY A 185 -1.81 -13.34 -7.39
CA GLY A 185 -2.73 -12.29 -6.95
C GLY A 185 -2.46 -11.72 -5.55
N ALA A 186 -1.52 -12.27 -4.78
CA ALA A 186 -1.20 -11.73 -3.45
C ALA A 186 -0.56 -10.33 -3.52
N ALA A 187 0.43 -10.15 -4.39
CA ALA A 187 1.04 -8.83 -4.61
C ALA A 187 0.04 -7.83 -5.22
N GLU A 188 -0.89 -8.30 -6.06
CA GLU A 188 -1.99 -7.51 -6.60
C GLU A 188 -2.94 -7.00 -5.50
N ALA A 189 -3.32 -7.85 -4.54
CA ALA A 189 -4.12 -7.45 -3.40
C ALA A 189 -3.42 -6.37 -2.55
N ILE A 190 -2.10 -6.49 -2.35
CA ILE A 190 -1.29 -5.47 -1.65
C ILE A 190 -1.24 -4.16 -2.46
N ALA A 191 -1.11 -4.24 -3.78
CA ALA A 191 -1.09 -3.08 -4.67
C ALA A 191 -2.42 -2.30 -4.70
N ARG A 192 -3.55 -2.96 -4.40
CA ARG A 192 -4.88 -2.35 -4.29
C ARG A 192 -5.15 -1.59 -2.98
N ARG A 193 -4.23 -1.66 -2.00
CA ARG A 193 -4.40 -0.96 -0.71
C ARG A 193 -4.53 0.56 -0.92
N PRO A 194 -5.33 1.28 -0.11
CA PRO A 194 -5.49 2.73 -0.25
C PRO A 194 -4.22 3.54 0.11
N ASP A 195 -3.31 2.99 0.91
CA ASP A 195 -2.07 3.66 1.34
C ASP A 195 -0.85 2.81 0.98
N VAL A 196 -0.45 2.85 -0.30
CA VAL A 196 0.78 2.21 -0.78
C VAL A 196 1.90 3.23 -0.75
N SER A 197 2.84 3.05 0.17
CA SER A 197 4.03 3.91 0.31
C SER A 197 5.01 3.76 -0.86
N GLU A 198 5.93 4.72 -0.98
CA GLU A 198 7.03 4.66 -1.97
C GLU A 198 7.87 3.39 -1.87
N ALA A 199 8.15 2.92 -0.64
CA ALA A 199 8.96 1.73 -0.41
C ALA A 199 8.22 0.46 -0.86
N LEU A 200 6.93 0.37 -0.52
CA LEU A 200 6.08 -0.76 -0.89
C LEU A 200 5.81 -0.79 -2.40
N ALA A 201 5.54 0.35 -3.02
CA ALA A 201 5.41 0.48 -4.47
C ALA A 201 6.69 0.01 -5.20
N SER A 202 7.87 0.40 -4.70
CA SER A 202 9.15 -0.03 -5.26
C SER A 202 9.38 -1.54 -5.10
N ALA A 203 8.93 -2.14 -3.99
CA ALA A 203 9.01 -3.59 -3.79
C ALA A 203 8.09 -4.35 -4.75
N ILE A 204 6.85 -3.89 -4.91
CA ILE A 204 5.90 -4.48 -5.87
C ILE A 204 6.43 -4.35 -7.30
N ALA A 205 6.95 -3.20 -7.71
CA ALA A 205 7.54 -3.01 -9.04
C ALA A 205 8.71 -3.97 -9.33
N LYS A 206 9.45 -4.40 -8.30
CA LYS A 206 10.58 -5.33 -8.42
C LYS A 206 10.17 -6.80 -8.49
N THR A 207 8.91 -7.15 -8.22
CA THR A 207 8.45 -8.53 -8.40
C THR A 207 8.30 -8.89 -9.88
N PHE A 208 8.15 -7.89 -10.76
CA PHE A 208 7.80 -8.06 -12.17
C PHE A 208 6.48 -8.83 -12.38
N ASP A 209 5.62 -8.86 -11.35
CA ASP A 209 4.28 -9.44 -11.43
C ASP A 209 3.34 -8.47 -12.15
N VAL A 210 3.02 -8.75 -13.42
CA VAL A 210 2.26 -7.86 -14.30
C VAL A 210 0.90 -7.48 -13.70
N PRO A 211 0.03 -8.41 -13.25
CA PRO A 211 -1.19 -8.08 -12.51
C PRO A 211 -0.98 -7.10 -11.34
N ALA A 212 0.05 -7.32 -10.51
CA ALA A 212 0.33 -6.46 -9.36
C ALA A 212 0.78 -5.06 -9.78
N VAL A 213 1.62 -4.96 -10.81
CA VAL A 213 2.05 -3.68 -11.38
C VAL A 213 0.88 -2.93 -12.01
N VAL A 214 -0.01 -3.61 -12.73
CA VAL A 214 -1.23 -3.02 -13.31
C VAL A 214 -2.13 -2.46 -12.20
N ALA A 215 -2.32 -3.22 -11.11
CA ALA A 215 -3.06 -2.75 -9.94
C ALA A 215 -2.38 -1.54 -9.29
N LEU A 216 -1.06 -1.55 -9.14
CA LEU A 216 -0.28 -0.46 -8.58
C LEU A 216 -0.39 0.83 -9.41
N LEU A 217 -0.29 0.72 -10.74
CA LEU A 217 -0.42 1.85 -11.66
C LEU A 217 -1.84 2.43 -11.66
N SER A 218 -2.85 1.56 -11.58
CA SER A 218 -4.27 1.94 -11.50
C SER A 218 -4.64 2.56 -10.15
N ASN A 219 -3.86 2.29 -9.09
CA ASN A 219 -4.06 2.86 -7.78
C ASN A 219 -3.61 4.33 -7.75
N ARG A 220 -4.60 5.22 -7.60
CA ARG A 220 -4.40 6.68 -7.61
C ARG A 220 -3.72 7.20 -6.36
N ASP A 221 -3.89 6.50 -5.24
CA ASP A 221 -3.37 6.90 -3.94
C ASP A 221 -1.97 6.30 -3.67
N ALA A 222 -1.53 5.36 -4.52
CA ALA A 222 -0.18 4.81 -4.44
C ALA A 222 0.89 5.87 -4.70
N GLN A 223 1.85 5.98 -3.77
CA GLN A 223 2.99 6.86 -3.88
C GLN A 223 4.09 6.16 -4.69
N ILE A 224 4.25 6.56 -5.95
CA ILE A 224 5.28 6.00 -6.85
C ILE A 224 6.31 7.08 -7.14
N ARG A 225 7.56 6.84 -6.74
CA ARG A 225 8.67 7.74 -7.11
C ARG A 225 9.00 7.67 -8.60
N ASP A 226 9.56 8.76 -9.13
CA ASP A 226 9.98 8.87 -10.53
C ASP A 226 10.92 7.74 -10.96
N ASP A 227 11.86 7.32 -10.11
CA ASP A 227 12.81 6.24 -10.44
C ASP A 227 12.12 4.87 -10.56
N THR A 228 11.10 4.62 -9.74
CA THR A 228 10.29 3.40 -9.83
C THR A 228 9.40 3.47 -11.07
N LEU A 229 8.83 4.64 -11.37
CA LEU A 229 8.02 4.85 -12.57
C LEU A 229 8.84 4.66 -13.86
N ASP A 230 10.09 5.13 -13.90
CA ASP A 230 11.00 4.92 -15.03
C ASP A 230 11.25 3.42 -15.30
N ILE A 231 11.39 2.61 -14.24
CA ILE A 231 11.50 1.16 -14.35
C ILE A 231 10.21 0.57 -14.93
N LEU A 232 9.05 0.98 -14.43
CA LEU A 232 7.75 0.49 -14.90
C LEU A 232 7.48 0.89 -16.36
N ILE A 233 7.85 2.10 -16.79
CA ILE A 233 7.72 2.53 -18.19
C ILE A 233 8.60 1.67 -19.10
N SER A 234 9.81 1.34 -18.65
CA SER A 234 10.72 0.48 -19.41
C SER A 234 10.14 -0.93 -19.61
N GLN A 235 9.46 -1.46 -18.58
CA GLN A 235 8.77 -2.76 -18.64
C GLN A 235 7.49 -2.71 -19.49
N ALA A 236 6.77 -1.59 -19.45
CA ALA A 236 5.51 -1.41 -20.17
C ALA A 236 5.66 -1.48 -21.69
N ALA A 237 6.88 -1.30 -22.23
CA ALA A 237 7.11 -1.37 -23.69
C ALA A 237 6.59 -2.68 -24.31
N ASP A 238 6.74 -3.80 -23.61
CA ASP A 238 6.35 -5.13 -24.09
C ASP A 238 5.01 -5.62 -23.47
N GLU A 239 4.44 -4.87 -22.51
CA GLU A 239 3.28 -5.28 -21.72
C GLU A 239 2.05 -4.37 -21.97
N GLU A 240 1.21 -4.76 -22.94
CA GLU A 240 0.02 -4.00 -23.36
C GLU A 240 -0.93 -3.67 -22.19
N ALA A 241 -1.06 -4.58 -21.22
CA ALA A 241 -1.91 -4.39 -20.04
C ALA A 241 -1.50 -3.19 -19.18
N MET A 242 -0.25 -2.73 -19.27
CA MET A 242 0.25 -1.59 -18.50
C MET A 242 -0.03 -0.23 -19.17
N HIS A 243 -0.32 -0.20 -20.47
CA HIS A 243 -0.37 1.04 -21.26
C HIS A 243 -1.47 1.99 -20.78
N GLU A 244 -2.70 1.49 -20.64
CA GLU A 244 -3.84 2.30 -20.19
C GLU A 244 -3.66 2.82 -18.75
N PRO A 245 -3.36 1.98 -17.73
CA PRO A 245 -3.11 2.45 -16.36
C PRO A 245 -2.00 3.50 -16.26
N LEU A 246 -0.93 3.34 -17.05
CA LEU A 246 0.19 4.25 -17.05
C LEU A 246 -0.19 5.63 -17.62
N VAL A 247 -0.91 5.66 -18.74
CA VAL A 247 -1.33 6.92 -19.40
C VAL A 247 -2.41 7.65 -18.61
N MET A 248 -3.34 6.92 -17.98
CA MET A 248 -4.44 7.49 -17.21
C MET A 248 -4.01 8.06 -15.85
N ARG A 249 -2.73 7.97 -15.49
CA ARG A 249 -2.23 8.40 -14.19
C ARG A 249 -2.24 9.94 -14.06
N PRO A 250 -2.80 10.54 -12.98
CA PRO A 250 -3.04 11.98 -12.89
C PRO A 250 -1.78 12.88 -12.88
N SER A 251 -0.61 12.33 -12.56
CA SER A 251 0.61 13.11 -12.30
C SER A 251 1.86 12.44 -12.86
N LEU A 252 1.93 12.31 -14.18
CA LEU A 252 3.17 11.88 -14.84
C LEU A 252 4.16 13.05 -14.93
N SER A 253 5.42 12.79 -14.58
CA SER A 253 6.49 13.77 -14.82
C SER A 253 6.68 13.98 -16.32
N VAL A 254 7.17 15.16 -16.70
CA VAL A 254 7.46 15.46 -18.12
C VAL A 254 8.47 14.45 -18.68
N ARG A 255 9.38 13.95 -17.85
CA ARG A 255 10.32 12.87 -18.18
C ARG A 255 9.59 11.56 -18.49
N ALA A 256 8.67 11.14 -17.62
CA ALA A 256 7.86 9.94 -17.84
C ALA A 256 7.02 10.03 -19.13
N ILE A 257 6.37 11.17 -19.39
CA ILE A 257 5.59 11.39 -20.62
C ILE A 257 6.47 11.27 -21.87
N ARG A 258 7.68 11.85 -21.84
CA ARG A 258 8.64 11.75 -22.96
C ARG A 258 9.10 10.32 -23.18
N HIS A 259 9.45 9.62 -22.10
CA HIS A 259 9.85 8.20 -22.17
C HIS A 259 8.73 7.34 -22.76
N ILE A 260 7.47 7.58 -22.38
CA ILE A 260 6.31 6.92 -22.97
C ILE A 260 6.20 7.23 -24.47
N ALA A 261 6.25 8.51 -24.85
CA ALA A 261 6.16 8.92 -26.25
C ALA A 261 7.30 8.34 -27.11
N SER A 262 8.49 8.19 -26.55
CA SER A 262 9.69 7.65 -27.18
C SER A 262 9.49 6.18 -27.59
N PHE A 263 9.03 5.32 -26.68
CA PHE A 263 8.80 3.90 -27.03
C PHE A 263 7.62 3.74 -28.00
N VAL A 264 6.53 4.49 -27.82
CA VAL A 264 5.37 4.45 -28.74
C VAL A 264 5.79 4.87 -30.15
N ALA A 265 6.60 5.92 -30.28
CA ALA A 265 7.11 6.37 -31.57
C ALA A 265 7.99 5.31 -32.25
N ARG A 266 8.80 4.56 -31.49
CA ARG A 266 9.60 3.45 -32.03
C ARG A 266 8.73 2.29 -32.51
N ALA A 267 7.76 1.86 -31.70
CA ALA A 267 6.84 0.77 -32.04
C ALA A 267 6.03 1.08 -33.31
N LEU A 268 5.45 2.29 -33.40
CA LEU A 268 4.71 2.72 -34.59
C LEU A 268 5.62 2.84 -35.82
N LEU A 269 6.88 3.23 -35.65
CA LEU A 269 7.82 3.35 -36.75
C LEU A 269 8.25 1.97 -37.29
N GLU A 270 8.39 0.96 -36.43
CA GLU A 270 8.63 -0.42 -36.86
C GLU A 270 7.45 -0.95 -37.69
N GLU A 271 6.23 -0.76 -37.21
CA GLU A 271 5.02 -1.16 -37.94
C GLU A 271 4.89 -0.44 -39.29
N LEU A 272 5.14 0.87 -39.32
CA LEU A 272 5.16 1.65 -40.57
C LEU A 272 6.26 1.17 -41.53
N SER A 273 7.43 0.79 -41.02
CA SER A 273 8.53 0.28 -41.85
C SER A 273 8.23 -1.11 -42.43
N ALA A 274 7.38 -1.89 -41.76
CA ALA A 274 6.96 -3.22 -42.22
C ALA A 274 5.95 -3.18 -43.37
N ARG A 275 5.25 -2.06 -43.58
CA ARG A 275 4.18 -1.95 -44.60
C ARG A 275 4.66 -1.99 -46.06
N GLY A 276 5.95 -1.85 -46.32
CA GLY A 276 6.54 -1.98 -47.66
C GLY A 276 6.14 -0.91 -48.68
N ASP A 277 5.23 0.01 -48.33
CA ASP A 277 4.76 1.15 -49.14
C ASP A 277 5.56 2.43 -48.90
N ILE A 278 6.53 2.39 -47.97
CA ILE A 278 7.43 3.50 -47.65
C ILE A 278 8.80 3.21 -48.27
N ASP A 279 9.34 4.16 -49.03
CA ASP A 279 10.67 4.05 -49.61
C ASP A 279 11.78 4.16 -48.53
N GLU A 280 12.93 3.55 -48.82
CA GLU A 280 14.04 3.40 -47.89
C GLU A 280 14.61 4.76 -47.40
N HIS A 281 14.54 5.80 -48.22
CA HIS A 281 14.97 7.15 -47.85
C HIS A 281 14.01 7.79 -46.85
N THR A 282 12.70 7.64 -47.05
CA THR A 282 11.67 8.12 -46.10
C THR A 282 11.74 7.35 -44.77
N GLN A 283 11.97 6.03 -44.79
CA GLN A 283 12.19 5.23 -43.58
C GLN A 283 13.42 5.69 -42.79
N ALA A 284 14.55 5.93 -43.48
CA ALA A 284 15.78 6.42 -42.85
C ALA A 284 15.60 7.82 -42.25
N TYR A 285 14.88 8.71 -42.95
CA TYR A 285 14.55 10.05 -42.45
C TYR A 285 13.69 9.99 -41.18
N LEU A 286 12.63 9.18 -41.17
CA LEU A 286 11.75 9.03 -40.01
C LEU A 286 12.51 8.42 -38.82
N ARG A 287 13.33 7.37 -39.04
CA ARG A 287 14.21 6.79 -38.01
C ARG A 287 15.14 7.83 -37.43
N GLY A 288 15.81 8.60 -38.29
CA GLY A 288 16.72 9.66 -37.88
C GLY A 288 16.03 10.71 -37.02
N ARG A 289 14.82 11.15 -37.39
CA ARG A 289 14.07 12.17 -36.63
C ARG A 289 13.53 11.66 -35.30
N VAL A 290 13.09 10.41 -35.23
CA VAL A 290 12.67 9.77 -33.98
C VAL A 290 13.88 9.58 -33.07
N LEU A 291 15.00 9.03 -33.58
CA LEU A 291 16.23 8.85 -32.80
C LEU A 291 16.89 10.17 -32.38
N GLU A 292 16.79 11.24 -33.17
CA GLU A 292 17.29 12.58 -32.81
C GLU A 292 16.48 13.18 -31.66
N ARG A 293 15.15 13.01 -31.65
CA ARG A 293 14.26 13.37 -30.53
C ARG A 293 14.58 12.57 -29.26
N ILE A 294 14.96 11.30 -29.43
CA ILE A 294 15.31 10.36 -28.35
C ILE A 294 16.72 10.63 -27.83
N ALA A 295 17.67 11.03 -28.67
CA ALA A 295 19.04 11.35 -28.25
C ALA A 295 19.14 12.64 -27.42
N GLU A 296 18.16 13.54 -27.54
CA GLU A 296 17.97 14.65 -26.59
C GLU A 296 17.64 14.14 -25.17
N GLU A 297 17.18 12.89 -24.99
CA GLU A 297 16.83 12.25 -23.70
C GLU A 297 18.05 11.73 -22.92
N ASP A 298 19.04 11.13 -23.60
CA ASP A 298 20.32 10.73 -22.97
C ASP A 298 21.21 11.94 -22.66
N ALA A 299 20.98 13.07 -23.34
CA ALA A 299 21.76 14.27 -23.13
C ALA A 299 21.53 14.88 -21.73
N ASP A 300 20.32 14.80 -21.16
CA ASP A 300 20.02 15.36 -19.83
C ASP A 300 20.54 14.48 -18.68
N THR A 301 20.46 13.15 -18.80
CA THR A 301 21.06 12.22 -17.81
C THR A 301 22.59 12.17 -17.88
N VAL A 302 23.17 12.23 -19.08
CA VAL A 302 24.62 12.39 -19.30
C VAL A 302 25.09 13.80 -18.90
N ARG A 303 24.25 14.83 -19.04
CA ARG A 303 24.52 16.20 -18.56
C ARG A 303 24.58 16.23 -17.04
N ASP A 304 23.64 15.63 -16.33
CA ASP A 304 23.68 15.53 -14.86
C ASP A 304 24.97 14.83 -14.39
N GLY A 305 25.31 13.68 -15.00
CA GLY A 305 26.56 12.97 -14.71
C GLY A 305 27.81 13.82 -14.98
N LYS A 306 27.86 14.54 -16.12
CA LYS A 306 28.97 15.44 -16.48
C LYS A 306 29.06 16.67 -15.58
N VAL A 307 27.92 17.23 -15.17
CA VAL A 307 27.87 18.38 -14.25
C VAL A 307 28.45 17.97 -12.89
N LEU A 308 28.04 16.83 -12.34
CA LEU A 308 28.59 16.29 -11.09
C LEU A 308 30.09 15.96 -11.19
N GLU A 309 30.53 15.39 -12.32
CA GLU A 309 31.96 15.14 -12.56
C GLU A 309 32.76 16.45 -12.67
N ASN A 310 32.19 17.48 -13.29
CA ASN A 310 32.79 18.80 -13.38
C ASN A 310 32.93 19.48 -12.02
N VAL A 311 31.93 19.37 -11.12
CA VAL A 311 32.04 19.87 -9.75
C VAL A 311 33.21 19.19 -9.01
N LYS A 312 33.34 17.86 -9.12
CA LYS A 312 34.48 17.12 -8.55
C LYS A 312 35.82 17.58 -9.13
N LYS A 313 35.88 17.86 -10.45
CA LYS A 313 37.09 18.40 -11.11
C LYS A 313 37.44 19.80 -10.63
N LEU A 314 36.45 20.69 -10.48
CA LEU A 314 36.66 22.06 -9.99
C LEU A 314 37.12 22.07 -8.52
N PHE A 315 36.58 21.19 -7.68
CA PHE A 315 37.05 21.02 -6.31
C PHE A 315 38.51 20.57 -6.25
N LYS A 316 38.89 19.54 -7.03
CA LYS A 316 40.29 19.08 -7.13
C LYS A 316 41.26 20.16 -7.62
N LYS A 317 40.77 21.11 -8.42
CA LYS A 317 41.55 22.26 -8.93
C LYS A 317 41.54 23.47 -7.99
N GLY A 318 40.82 23.43 -6.87
CA GLY A 318 40.66 24.57 -5.96
C GLY A 318 39.85 25.73 -6.56
N GLN A 319 39.03 25.46 -7.58
CA GLN A 319 38.24 26.45 -8.31
C GLN A 319 36.75 26.39 -7.96
N LEU A 320 36.37 25.65 -6.92
CA LEU A 320 35.01 25.61 -6.43
C LEU A 320 34.79 26.79 -5.48
N ASP A 321 34.46 27.94 -6.05
CA ASP A 321 34.31 29.24 -5.36
C ASP A 321 32.85 29.75 -5.36
N ASP A 322 32.62 30.92 -4.75
CA ASP A 322 31.32 31.61 -4.75
C ASP A 322 30.69 31.72 -6.15
N LYS A 323 31.50 32.11 -7.14
CA LYS A 323 31.02 32.31 -8.51
C LYS A 323 30.50 31.01 -9.10
N THR A 324 31.19 29.90 -8.83
CA THR A 324 30.80 28.58 -9.31
C THR A 324 29.54 28.10 -8.62
N VAL A 325 29.44 28.24 -7.29
CA VAL A 325 28.26 27.82 -6.53
C VAL A 325 27.02 28.65 -6.90
N VAL A 326 27.17 29.97 -7.05
CA VAL A 326 26.08 30.85 -7.54
C VAL A 326 25.64 30.41 -8.93
N LYS A 327 26.57 30.13 -9.85
CA LYS A 327 26.22 29.68 -11.20
C LYS A 327 25.41 28.38 -11.18
N LEU A 328 25.79 27.41 -10.34
CA LEU A 328 25.03 26.16 -10.17
C LEU A 328 23.64 26.42 -9.57
N ALA A 329 23.55 27.32 -8.59
CA ALA A 329 22.28 27.71 -7.97
C ALA A 329 21.34 28.43 -8.96
N ASP A 330 21.87 29.35 -9.76
CA ASP A 330 21.12 30.10 -10.78
C ASP A 330 20.61 29.17 -11.91
N LEU A 331 21.37 28.14 -12.25
CA LEU A 331 20.96 27.08 -13.18
C LEU A 331 20.02 26.06 -12.55
N ASN A 332 19.66 26.22 -11.27
CA ASN A 332 18.79 25.33 -10.50
C ASN A 332 19.31 23.88 -10.40
N GLU A 333 20.63 23.69 -10.46
CA GLU A 333 21.32 22.39 -10.42
C GLU A 333 21.45 21.90 -8.97
N LYS A 334 20.32 21.57 -8.32
CA LYS A 334 20.24 21.28 -6.86
C LYS A 334 21.22 20.21 -6.40
N THR A 335 21.30 19.10 -7.13
CA THR A 335 22.20 17.98 -6.83
C THR A 335 23.66 18.42 -6.89
N ALA A 336 24.02 19.25 -7.87
CA ALA A 336 25.37 19.79 -8.01
C ALA A 336 25.73 20.79 -6.90
N VAL A 337 24.77 21.61 -6.46
CA VAL A 337 24.95 22.52 -5.32
C VAL A 337 25.14 21.74 -4.02
N SER A 338 24.35 20.69 -3.78
CA SER A 338 24.51 19.81 -2.62
C SER A 338 25.87 19.13 -2.61
N LEU A 339 26.32 18.59 -3.74
CA LEU A 339 27.64 17.99 -3.89
C LEU A 339 28.74 19.03 -3.63
N ALA A 340 28.61 20.25 -4.17
CA ALA A 340 29.58 21.32 -3.97
C ALA A 340 29.73 21.68 -2.48
N LEU A 341 28.62 21.83 -1.76
CA LEU A 341 28.63 22.15 -0.33
C LEU A 341 29.17 20.99 0.52
N SER A 342 28.85 19.74 0.17
CA SER A 342 29.42 18.55 0.81
C SER A 342 30.95 18.53 0.68
N LEU A 343 31.47 18.79 -0.53
CA LEU A 343 32.91 18.81 -0.78
C LEU A 343 33.61 19.97 -0.03
N LEU A 344 33.05 21.18 -0.08
CA LEU A 344 33.64 22.36 0.59
C LEU A 344 33.65 22.22 2.11
N THR A 345 32.64 21.59 2.69
CA THR A 345 32.53 21.44 4.15
C THR A 345 33.11 20.12 4.67
N SER A 346 33.53 19.22 3.77
CA SER A 346 33.96 17.85 4.09
C SER A 346 32.90 17.07 4.90
N THR A 347 31.64 17.21 4.52
CA THR A 347 30.48 16.57 5.18
C THR A 347 29.82 15.55 4.27
N ASP A 348 29.09 14.60 4.85
CA ASP A 348 28.42 13.55 4.07
C ASP A 348 27.28 14.13 3.22
N GLU A 349 27.17 13.68 1.97
CA GLU A 349 26.19 14.19 1.01
C GLU A 349 24.74 13.98 1.51
N LYS A 350 24.47 12.91 2.27
CA LYS A 350 23.14 12.65 2.84
C LYS A 350 22.77 13.66 3.92
N GLN A 351 23.75 14.13 4.70
CA GLN A 351 23.51 15.17 5.71
C GLN A 351 23.16 16.51 5.05
N VAL A 352 23.91 16.87 3.99
CA VAL A 352 23.61 18.07 3.20
C VAL A 352 22.24 17.96 2.53
N ALA A 353 21.91 16.81 1.95
CA ALA A 353 20.60 16.57 1.35
C ALA A 353 19.46 16.71 2.37
N LYS A 354 19.61 16.15 3.58
CA LYS A 354 18.63 16.29 4.68
C LYS A 354 18.42 17.75 5.08
N LEU A 355 19.49 18.54 5.20
CA LEU A 355 19.39 19.98 5.46
C LEU A 355 18.62 20.69 4.34
N MET A 356 18.95 20.41 3.08
CA MET A 356 18.30 21.05 1.94
C MET A 356 16.81 20.70 1.83
N GLN A 357 16.44 19.45 2.14
CA GLN A 357 15.05 19.01 2.20
C GLN A 357 14.27 19.69 3.34
N ALA A 358 14.92 19.97 4.47
CA ALA A 358 14.31 20.69 5.58
C ALA A 358 13.98 22.16 5.25
N ARG A 359 14.47 22.68 4.11
CA ARG A 359 14.23 24.06 3.63
C ARG A 359 14.52 25.14 4.68
N SER A 360 15.46 24.89 5.58
CA SER A 360 15.82 25.82 6.66
C SER A 360 16.74 26.92 6.15
N ALA A 361 16.27 28.17 6.15
CA ALA A 361 17.07 29.33 5.75
C ALA A 361 18.31 29.50 6.64
N GLU A 362 18.14 29.34 7.95
CA GLU A 362 19.22 29.43 8.93
C GLU A 362 20.26 28.32 8.73
N GLY A 363 19.83 27.09 8.49
CA GLY A 363 20.73 25.97 8.28
C GLY A 363 21.50 26.04 6.96
N VAL A 364 20.84 26.42 5.85
CA VAL A 364 21.52 26.64 4.55
C VAL A 364 22.54 27.77 4.65
N THR A 365 22.19 28.84 5.36
CA THR A 365 23.08 29.97 5.65
C THR A 365 24.30 29.49 6.44
N ALA A 366 24.08 28.74 7.53
CA ALA A 366 25.14 28.18 8.36
C ALA A 366 26.10 27.27 7.58
N LEU A 367 25.57 26.42 6.69
CA LEU A 367 26.38 25.54 5.86
C LEU A 367 27.23 26.31 4.84
N CYS A 368 26.67 27.34 4.20
CA CYS A 368 27.43 28.19 3.28
C CYS A 368 28.54 28.97 3.99
N TRP A 369 28.28 29.42 5.21
CA TRP A 369 29.31 30.05 6.05
C TRP A 369 30.40 29.06 6.46
N LYS A 370 30.05 27.82 6.80
CA LYS A 370 31.03 26.75 7.06
C LYS A 370 31.90 26.46 5.83
N ALA A 371 31.33 26.58 4.63
CA ALA A 371 32.00 26.40 3.34
C ALA A 371 32.88 27.61 2.93
N ASP A 372 33.02 28.62 3.80
CA ASP A 372 33.71 29.89 3.51
C ASP A 372 33.16 30.66 2.30
N LEU A 373 31.88 30.45 1.98
CA LEU A 373 31.18 31.18 0.94
C LEU A 373 30.60 32.49 1.49
N ALA A 374 30.40 33.47 0.62
CA ALA A 374 29.77 34.73 0.93
C ALA A 374 28.26 34.58 1.16
N MET A 375 27.67 35.48 1.95
CA MET A 375 26.22 35.48 2.23
C MET A 375 25.37 35.65 0.96
N ARG A 376 25.89 36.28 -0.09
CA ARG A 376 25.20 36.36 -1.39
C ARG A 376 25.03 35.00 -2.04
N THR A 377 26.03 34.14 -1.93
CA THR A 377 25.98 32.75 -2.38
C THR A 377 24.99 31.97 -1.54
N ALA A 378 25.01 32.14 -0.22
CA ALA A 378 23.99 31.55 0.66
C ALA A 378 22.57 31.94 0.23
N HIS A 379 22.34 33.22 -0.11
CA HIS A 379 21.04 33.68 -0.58
C HIS A 379 20.64 33.08 -1.94
N ALA A 380 21.59 32.93 -2.89
CA ALA A 380 21.34 32.23 -4.16
C ALA A 380 20.96 30.76 -3.94
N VAL A 381 21.65 30.08 -3.02
CA VAL A 381 21.32 28.70 -2.63
C VAL A 381 19.93 28.62 -1.98
N GLN A 382 19.58 29.51 -1.05
CA GLN A 382 18.25 29.56 -0.46
C GLN A 382 17.13 29.69 -1.53
N LYS A 383 17.36 30.51 -2.57
CA LYS A 383 16.43 30.63 -3.70
C LYS A 383 16.32 29.35 -4.53
N ALA A 384 17.45 28.74 -4.87
CA ALA A 384 17.49 27.49 -5.64
C ALA A 384 16.70 26.38 -4.94
N PHE A 385 16.79 26.29 -3.62
CA PHE A 385 16.07 25.28 -2.82
C PHE A 385 14.63 25.69 -2.42
N HIS A 386 14.09 26.75 -3.02
CA HIS A 386 12.70 27.22 -2.83
C HIS A 386 12.30 27.43 -1.36
N ILE A 387 13.20 28.01 -0.57
CA ILE A 387 12.86 28.47 0.78
C ILE A 387 11.81 29.59 0.65
N PRO A 388 10.74 29.61 1.45
CA PRO A 388 9.73 30.66 1.38
C PRO A 388 10.35 32.06 1.51
N HIS A 389 9.92 33.01 0.68
CA HIS A 389 10.51 34.36 0.66
C HIS A 389 10.43 35.07 2.03
N ALA A 390 9.39 34.78 2.83
CA ALA A 390 9.24 35.33 4.18
C ALA A 390 10.27 34.80 5.19
N GLU A 391 10.86 33.63 4.92
CA GLU A 391 11.82 32.96 5.81
C GLU A 391 13.26 33.13 5.32
N MET A 392 13.46 33.61 4.09
CA MET A 392 14.80 33.81 3.53
C MET A 392 15.60 34.83 4.33
N LEU A 393 16.85 34.48 4.60
CA LEU A 393 17.81 35.36 5.23
C LEU A 393 18.51 36.24 4.19
N LEU A 394 18.42 37.56 4.39
CA LEU A 394 19.07 38.55 3.54
C LEU A 394 20.43 38.98 4.09
N PRO A 395 21.41 39.34 3.24
CA PRO A 395 22.70 39.86 3.70
C PRO A 395 22.57 41.17 4.51
N ARG A 396 23.21 41.23 5.69
CA ARG A 396 23.35 42.49 6.46
C ARG A 396 24.33 43.42 5.76
N GLY A 397 23.92 44.67 5.51
CA GLY A 397 24.74 45.65 4.79
C GLY A 397 25.13 45.21 3.36
N GLY A 398 24.39 44.28 2.76
CA GLY A 398 24.62 43.78 1.40
C GLY A 398 25.71 42.71 1.24
N PHE A 399 26.43 42.36 2.31
CA PHE A 399 27.55 41.38 2.25
C PHE A 399 27.68 40.47 3.49
N ALA A 400 27.36 40.97 4.69
CA ALA A 400 27.60 40.24 5.94
C ALA A 400 26.49 39.21 6.24
N TYR A 401 26.84 38.17 7.00
CA TYR A 401 25.89 37.18 7.48
C TYR A 401 24.90 37.78 8.50
N PRO A 402 23.59 37.46 8.42
CA PRO A 402 22.56 38.01 9.30
C PRO A 402 22.50 37.36 10.69
N LEU A 403 23.12 36.19 10.86
CA LEU A 403 23.21 35.46 12.13
C LEU A 403 24.57 35.72 12.81
N SER A 404 24.64 35.56 14.13
CA SER A 404 25.91 35.56 14.86
C SER A 404 26.64 34.22 14.68
N ASP A 405 27.96 34.22 14.84
CA ASP A 405 28.78 33.01 14.72
C ASP A 405 28.31 31.90 15.67
N ASP A 406 27.93 32.24 16.92
CA ASP A 406 27.35 31.28 17.88
C ASP A 406 26.05 30.65 17.37
N LYS A 407 25.18 31.44 16.73
CA LYS A 407 23.91 30.96 16.18
C LYS A 407 24.14 30.09 14.95
N MET A 408 25.11 30.44 14.12
CA MET A 408 25.52 29.65 12.96
C MET A 408 26.11 28.31 13.39
N GLN A 409 26.95 28.32 14.43
CA GLN A 409 27.52 27.13 15.02
C GLN A 409 26.45 26.21 15.61
N TRP A 410 25.47 26.78 16.33
CA TRP A 410 24.32 26.03 16.84
C TRP A 410 23.50 25.37 15.71
N GLN A 411 23.30 26.06 14.58
CA GLN A 411 22.61 25.49 13.42
C GLN A 411 23.38 24.31 12.81
N LEU A 412 24.70 24.41 12.71
CA LEU A 412 25.53 23.29 12.25
C LEU A 412 25.38 22.08 13.16
N ASP A 413 25.45 22.28 14.48
CA ASP A 413 25.32 21.20 15.46
C ASP A 413 23.92 20.56 15.43
N TYR A 414 22.85 21.37 15.29
CA TYR A 414 21.47 20.89 15.17
C TYR A 414 21.27 19.92 13.99
N PHE A 415 21.93 20.19 12.86
CA PHE A 415 21.89 19.31 11.68
C PHE A 415 22.98 18.23 11.67
N GLY A 416 23.79 18.12 12.74
CA GLY A 416 24.81 17.10 12.90
C GLY A 416 26.09 17.35 12.07
N PHE A 417 26.35 18.59 11.69
CA PHE A 417 27.60 18.99 11.05
C PHE A 417 28.67 19.28 12.10
N LYS A 418 29.94 19.03 11.75
CA LYS A 418 31.07 19.41 12.62
C LYS A 418 31.16 20.94 12.76
N PRO A 419 31.71 21.46 13.87
CA PRO A 419 31.96 22.88 14.03
C PRO A 419 32.85 23.46 12.92
N LYS A 420 32.69 24.75 12.63
CA LYS A 420 33.64 25.47 11.77
C LYS A 420 34.96 25.63 12.52
N ALA A 421 36.06 25.30 11.85
CA ALA A 421 37.40 25.27 12.45
C ALA A 421 37.97 26.68 12.62
#